data_AF-L5KKN4-F1
#
_entry.id   AF-L5KKN4-F1
#
_cell.length_a   1.000
_cell.length_b   1.000
_cell.length_c   1.000
_cell.angle_alpha   90.00
_cell.angle_beta   90.00
_cell.angle_gamma   90.00
#
_symmetry.space_group_name_H-M   'P 1'
#
loop_
_entity.id
_entity.type
_entity.pdbx_description
1 polymer ?
#
loop_
_entity_poly.entity_id
_entity_poly.type
_entity_poly.pdbx_seq_one_letter_code
_entity_poly.pdbx_strand_id
1 'polypeptide(L)'
;MNESPKPPAQGSSLPFPLWLTRGKWEKPSEILEIKGQNWEEQVNSLPEVFRKAGFVIEAFTRLPYLCEGDMYNDYYVLDDAVFVLKPV
;
A
#
# COMPACT_ATOMS: atom_id res chain seq x y z
N MET A 1 13.04 -26.58 -14.61
CA MET A 1 13.34 -25.48 -13.67
C MET A 1 12.63 -24.27 -14.23
N ASN A 2 11.41 -24.04 -13.77
CA ASN A 2 10.49 -23.09 -14.39
C ASN A 2 10.69 -21.77 -13.67
N GLU A 3 11.42 -20.86 -14.29
CA GLU A 3 11.55 -19.49 -13.79
C GLU A 3 10.17 -18.83 -13.83
N SER A 4 9.69 -18.38 -12.67
CA SER A 4 8.50 -17.54 -12.59
C SER A 4 8.74 -16.26 -13.40
N PRO A 5 7.72 -15.75 -14.12
CA PRO A 5 7.89 -14.59 -14.98
C PRO A 5 8.27 -13.37 -14.15
N LYS A 6 9.42 -12.78 -14.46
CA LYS A 6 9.90 -11.53 -13.87
C LYS A 6 8.91 -10.41 -14.22
N PRO A 7 8.34 -9.68 -13.25
CA PRO A 7 7.42 -8.59 -13.56
C PRO A 7 8.14 -7.46 -14.33
N PRO A 8 7.42 -6.73 -15.20
CA PRO A 8 8.00 -5.62 -15.94
C PRO A 8 8.53 -4.58 -14.95
N ALA A 9 9.76 -4.10 -15.19
CA ALA A 9 10.33 -2.99 -14.44
C ALA A 9 9.49 -1.73 -14.71
N GLN A 10 8.50 -1.48 -13.84
CA GLN A 10 7.74 -0.24 -13.86
C GLN A 10 8.59 0.82 -13.18
N GLY A 11 9.10 1.73 -14.00
CA GLY A 11 9.81 2.92 -13.58
C GLY A 11 8.88 3.87 -12.82
N SER A 12 8.78 3.65 -11.52
CA SER A 12 8.59 4.65 -10.48
C SER A 12 8.94 3.93 -9.18
N SER A 13 9.91 4.48 -8.46
CA SER A 13 10.47 3.90 -7.24
C SER A 13 9.43 3.84 -6.13
N LEU A 14 8.59 2.81 -6.14
CA LEU A 14 7.87 2.37 -4.95
C LEU A 14 8.72 1.29 -4.27
N PRO A 15 8.88 1.35 -2.93
CA PRO A 15 9.71 0.41 -2.21
C PRO A 15 8.95 -0.91 -2.15
N PHE A 16 9.31 -1.83 -3.05
CA PHE A 16 8.86 -3.22 -3.11
C PHE A 16 7.36 -3.43 -3.41
N PRO A 17 7.01 -4.42 -4.24
CA PRO A 17 5.63 -4.87 -4.33
C PRO A 17 5.16 -5.41 -2.97
N LEU A 18 4.01 -4.93 -2.48
CA LEU A 18 3.42 -5.27 -1.16
C LEU A 18 3.08 -6.77 -0.97
N TRP A 19 3.34 -7.63 -1.96
CA TRP A 19 3.14 -9.08 -1.93
C TRP A 19 4.46 -9.87 -1.76
N LEU A 20 5.50 -9.24 -1.21
CA LEU A 20 6.74 -9.92 -0.83
C LEU A 20 6.76 -10.19 0.69
N THR A 21 6.40 -11.41 1.08
CA THR A 21 6.53 -11.89 2.46
C THR A 21 7.76 -12.79 2.58
N ARG A 22 8.78 -12.35 3.33
CA ARG A 22 9.99 -13.13 3.64
C ARG A 22 10.69 -13.76 2.42
N GLY A 23 10.81 -13.01 1.33
CA GLY A 23 11.53 -13.46 0.12
C GLY A 23 10.77 -14.48 -0.75
N LYS A 24 9.49 -14.75 -0.44
CA LYS A 24 8.61 -15.56 -1.29
C LYS A 24 7.56 -14.68 -1.95
N TRP A 25 7.35 -14.95 -3.23
CA TRP A 25 6.28 -14.35 -4.01
C TRP A 25 5.00 -15.13 -3.76
N GLU A 26 4.18 -14.67 -2.81
CA GLU A 26 2.87 -15.26 -2.56
C GLU A 26 1.80 -14.40 -3.21
N LYS A 27 0.93 -15.03 -4.00
CA LYS A 27 -0.20 -14.34 -4.61
C LYS A 27 -1.15 -13.91 -3.48
N PRO A 28 -1.58 -12.63 -3.43
CA PRO A 28 -2.52 -12.19 -2.41
C PRO A 28 -3.82 -12.99 -2.51
N SER A 29 -4.33 -13.40 -1.35
CA SER A 29 -5.61 -14.11 -1.23
C SER A 29 -6.80 -13.23 -1.60
N GLU A 30 -6.64 -11.92 -1.48
CA GLU A 30 -7.66 -10.93 -1.74
C GLU A 30 -7.03 -9.71 -2.41
N ILE A 31 -7.70 -9.20 -3.45
CA ILE A 31 -7.30 -7.98 -4.15
C ILE A 31 -8.29 -6.90 -3.74
N LEU A 32 -7.79 -5.84 -3.09
CA LEU A 32 -8.61 -4.68 -2.77
C LEU A 32 -8.87 -3.86 -4.04
N GLU A 33 -10.14 -3.56 -4.30
CA GLU A 33 -10.59 -2.75 -5.43
C GLU A 33 -10.33 -1.24 -5.18
N ILE A 34 -9.05 -0.86 -5.04
CA ILE A 34 -8.61 0.52 -4.89
C ILE A 34 -8.63 1.20 -6.26
N LYS A 35 -9.10 2.45 -6.32
CA LYS A 35 -9.20 3.24 -7.55
C LYS A 35 -8.13 4.33 -7.55
N GLY A 36 -7.67 4.71 -8.75
CA GLY A 36 -6.76 5.84 -8.94
C GLY A 36 -5.28 5.50 -9.05
N GLN A 37 -4.51 6.48 -9.51
CA GLN A 37 -3.07 6.35 -9.78
C GLN A 37 -2.20 7.13 -8.80
N ASN A 38 -2.73 8.22 -8.23
CA ASN A 38 -2.03 9.00 -7.21
C ASN A 38 -2.50 8.61 -5.80
N TRP A 39 -1.73 9.04 -4.80
CA TRP A 39 -1.98 8.74 -3.40
C TRP A 39 -3.36 9.21 -2.94
N GLU A 40 -3.74 10.44 -3.32
CA GLU A 40 -5.01 11.05 -2.93
C GLU A 40 -6.22 10.26 -3.44
N GLU A 41 -6.20 9.85 -4.71
CA GLU A 41 -7.28 9.05 -5.29
C GLU A 41 -7.40 7.68 -4.62
N GLN A 42 -6.27 7.03 -4.34
CA GLN A 42 -6.24 5.73 -3.69
C GLN A 42 -6.81 5.80 -2.27
N VAL A 43 -6.36 6.78 -1.47
CA VAL A 43 -6.85 7.05 -0.11
C VAL A 43 -8.35 7.34 -0.11
N ASN A 44 -8.85 8.10 -1.09
CA ASN A 44 -10.28 8.40 -1.22
C ASN A 44 -11.13 7.18 -1.64
N SER A 45 -10.54 6.11 -2.18
CA SER A 45 -11.27 4.90 -2.55
C SER A 45 -11.40 3.87 -1.41
N LEU A 46 -10.54 3.95 -0.39
CA LEU A 46 -10.54 3.06 0.78
C LEU A 46 -11.84 3.06 1.62
N PRO A 47 -12.58 4.18 1.79
CA PRO A 47 -13.85 4.16 2.51
C PRO A 47 -14.87 3.18 1.93
N GLU A 48 -14.91 2.98 0.61
CA GLU A 48 -15.81 2.01 -0.02
C GLU A 48 -15.46 0.57 0.39
N VAL A 49 -14.16 0.27 0.47
CA VAL A 49 -13.62 -1.02 0.88
C VAL A 49 -13.94 -1.30 2.35
N PHE A 50 -13.67 -0.34 3.24
CA PHE A 50 -13.95 -0.49 4.68
C PHE A 50 -15.44 -0.67 4.96
N ARG A 51 -16.31 0.03 4.22
CA ARG A 51 -17.76 -0.15 4.33
C ARG A 51 -18.21 -1.55 3.92
N LYS A 52 -17.66 -2.11 2.82
CA LYS A 52 -17.92 -3.50 2.41
C LYS A 52 -17.49 -4.51 3.47
N ALA A 53 -16.43 -4.19 4.22
CA ALA A 53 -15.94 -4.98 5.35
C ALA A 53 -16.71 -4.76 6.68
N GLY A 54 -17.74 -3.92 6.70
CA GLY A 54 -18.56 -3.67 7.90
C GLY A 54 -17.97 -2.64 8.87
N PHE A 55 -17.09 -1.75 8.38
CA PHE A 55 -16.50 -0.67 9.18
C PHE A 55 -16.94 0.71 8.68
N VAL A 56 -17.02 1.66 9.61
CA VAL A 56 -17.12 3.09 9.32
C VAL A 56 -15.85 3.80 9.77
N ILE A 57 -15.45 4.82 9.03
CA ILE A 57 -14.31 5.66 9.38
C ILE A 57 -14.78 6.68 10.42
N GLU A 58 -14.13 6.68 11.58
CA GLU A 58 -14.37 7.67 12.64
C GLU A 58 -13.46 8.89 12.47
N ALA A 59 -12.20 8.67 12.09
CA ALA A 59 -11.22 9.71 11.81
C ALA A 59 -10.19 9.21 10.81
N PHE A 60 -9.55 10.13 10.08
CA PHE A 60 -8.36 9.82 9.29
C PHE A 60 -7.38 10.99 9.34
N THR A 61 -6.10 10.69 9.14
CA THR A 61 -5.05 11.72 9.04
C THR A 61 -3.97 11.31 8.04
N ARG A 62 -3.35 12.30 7.40
CA ARG A 62 -2.14 12.13 6.58
C ARG A 62 -0.92 12.40 7.45
N LEU A 63 0.05 11.50 7.40
CA LEU A 63 1.28 11.60 8.19
C LEU A 63 2.50 11.42 7.27
N PRO A 64 3.59 12.16 7.51
CA PRO A 64 4.87 11.83 6.92
C PRO A 64 5.44 10.60 7.62
N TYR A 65 5.61 9.50 6.91
CA TYR A 65 6.28 8.31 7.41
C TYR A 65 7.78 8.39 7.11
N LEU A 66 8.60 8.30 8.15
CA LEU A 66 10.06 8.36 8.05
C LEU A 66 10.64 6.95 8.12
N CYS A 67 11.35 6.56 7.06
CA CYS A 67 12.02 5.27 6.96
C CYS A 67 13.54 5.44 7.02
N GLU A 68 14.22 4.41 7.53
CA GLU A 68 15.66 4.23 7.24
C GLU A 68 15.86 4.19 5.73
N GLY A 69 16.89 4.90 5.28
CA GLY A 69 17.23 4.98 3.87
C GLY A 69 18.06 3.79 3.39
N ASP A 70 18.87 4.03 2.38
CA ASP A 70 19.80 3.05 1.81
C ASP A 70 21.20 3.66 1.63
N MET A 71 22.06 3.01 0.83
CA MET A 71 23.42 3.51 0.58
C MET A 71 23.48 4.88 -0.11
N TYR A 72 22.39 5.35 -0.71
CA TYR A 72 22.32 6.58 -1.49
C TYR A 72 21.56 7.69 -0.79
N ASN A 73 20.60 7.35 0.08
CA ASN A 73 19.82 8.31 0.86
C ASN A 73 19.80 7.89 2.32
N ASP A 74 20.04 8.79 3.27
CA ASP A 74 20.07 8.45 4.69
C ASP A 74 18.68 8.11 5.26
N TYR A 75 17.63 8.70 4.68
CA TYR A 75 16.24 8.46 5.06
C TYR A 75 15.28 8.75 3.91
N TYR A 76 14.11 8.12 3.95
CA TYR A 76 13.00 8.39 3.05
C TYR A 76 11.81 8.95 3.81
N VAL A 77 11.11 9.92 3.22
CA VAL A 77 9.83 10.42 3.71
C VAL A 77 8.75 9.99 2.74
N LEU A 78 7.79 9.20 3.21
CA LEU A 78 6.67 8.68 2.44
C LEU A 78 5.35 9.28 2.93
N ASP A 79 4.38 9.40 2.03
CA ASP A 79 3.02 9.78 2.38
C ASP A 79 2.25 8.60 2.96
N ASP A 80 1.85 8.70 4.23
CA ASP A 80 1.10 7.67 4.94
C ASP A 80 -0.28 8.17 5.37
N ALA A 81 -1.24 7.26 5.51
CA ALA A 81 -2.61 7.53 5.92
C ALA A 81 -3.02 6.61 7.07
N VAL A 82 -3.38 7.20 8.20
CA VAL A 82 -3.89 6.46 9.36
C VAL A 82 -5.39 6.65 9.47
N PHE A 83 -6.14 5.54 9.50
CA PHE A 83 -7.58 5.51 9.64
C PHE A 83 -7.97 4.91 10.99
N VAL A 84 -8.89 5.57 11.69
CA VAL A 84 -9.59 5.02 12.86
C VAL A 84 -10.91 4.44 12.38
N LEU A 85 -11.08 3.13 12.54
CA LEU A 85 -12.25 2.39 12.09
C LEU A 85 -13.10 1.95 13.28
N LYS A 86 -14.42 2.06 13.14
CA LYS A 86 -15.40 1.55 14.10
C LYS A 86 -16.27 0.49 13.41
N PRO A 87 -16.52 -0.67 14.05
CA PRO A 87 -17.44 -1.66 13.50
C PRO A 87 -18.87 -1.13 13.47
N VAL A 88 -19.62 -1.51 12.43
CA VAL A 88 -21.05 -1.20 12.24
C VAL A 88 -21.93 -2.25 12.91
#